data_AF-A0AAE5K4V9-F1
#
_entry.id   AF-A0AAE5K4V9-F1
#
_cell.length_a   1.000
_cell.length_b   1.000
_cell.length_c   1.000
_cell.angle_alpha   90.00
_cell.angle_beta   90.00
_cell.angle_gamma   90.00
#
_symmetry.space_group_name_H-M   'P 1'
#
loop_
_entity.id
_entity.type
_entity.pdbx_description
1 polymer ?
#
loop_
_entity_poly.entity_id
_entity_poly.type
_entity_poly.pdbx_seq_one_letter_code
_entity_poly.pdbx_strand_id
1 'polypeptide(L)'
;IMQVFASKEDVAHLAKSVAFETVVANDYNLSVSSYVEAKDTREIIDIAELNAELKTTVSKIDQLRKDIDAIVAEIEGSEVQA
;
A
#
# COMPACT_ATOMS: atom_id res chain seq x y z
N ILE A 1 26.19 5.89 15.81
CA ILE A 1 26.95 4.70 15.31
C ILE A 1 27.84 4.12 16.42
N MET A 2 28.85 4.85 16.92
CA MET A 2 29.78 4.32 17.94
C MET A 2 29.11 3.87 19.25
N GLN A 3 28.07 4.56 19.71
CA GLN A 3 27.33 4.17 20.91
C GLN A 3 26.57 2.85 20.73
N VAL A 4 25.89 2.69 19.60
CA VAL A 4 25.17 1.45 19.24
C VAL A 4 26.15 0.29 19.16
N PHE A 5 27.30 0.49 18.51
CA PHE A 5 28.37 -0.50 18.47
C PHE A 5 28.91 -0.87 19.87
N ALA A 6 29.14 0.12 20.73
CA ALA A 6 29.64 -0.09 22.09
C ALA A 6 28.64 -0.85 22.98
N SER A 7 27.34 -0.58 22.80
CA SER A 7 26.27 -1.22 23.57
C SER A 7 26.08 -2.70 23.23
N LYS A 8 26.39 -3.11 21.99
CA LYS A 8 26.09 -4.45 21.45
C LYS A 8 24.62 -4.86 21.58
N GLU A 9 23.72 -3.89 21.73
CA GLU A 9 22.29 -4.12 21.81
C GLU A 9 21.67 -4.29 20.43
N ASP A 10 20.60 -5.08 20.38
CA ASP A 10 19.77 -5.24 19.19
C ASP A 10 18.88 -4.01 19.03
N VAL A 11 19.00 -3.34 17.89
CA VAL A 11 18.18 -2.18 17.52
C VAL A 11 17.48 -2.49 16.21
N ALA A 12 16.15 -2.56 16.26
CA ALA A 12 15.31 -2.88 15.11
C ALA A 12 15.68 -2.02 13.89
N HIS A 13 15.83 -2.67 12.74
CA HIS A 13 16.21 -2.08 11.46
C HIS A 13 17.56 -1.34 11.42
N LEU A 14 18.41 -1.48 12.45
CA LEU A 14 19.67 -0.76 12.55
C LEU A 14 20.86 -1.65 12.93
N ALA A 15 20.73 -2.48 13.98
CA ALA A 15 21.83 -3.28 14.49
C ALA A 15 21.32 -4.59 15.11
N LYS A 16 22.10 -5.66 14.94
CA LYS A 16 21.84 -6.96 15.57
C LYS A 16 23.14 -7.61 16.00
N SER A 17 23.20 -8.06 17.24
CA SER A 17 24.28 -8.83 17.84
C SER A 17 24.02 -10.31 17.55
N VAL A 18 24.88 -10.93 16.74
CA VAL A 18 24.69 -12.28 16.25
C VAL A 18 25.77 -13.20 16.81
N ALA A 19 25.37 -14.40 17.24
CA ALA A 19 26.30 -15.40 17.76
C ALA A 19 27.22 -15.93 16.64
N PHE A 20 28.42 -16.36 17.02
CA PHE A 20 29.42 -16.86 16.07
C PHE A 20 28.90 -18.06 15.28
N GLU A 21 28.19 -18.97 15.94
CA GLU A 21 27.60 -20.17 15.35
C GLU A 21 26.62 -19.85 14.23
N THR A 22 25.85 -18.75 14.37
CA THR A 22 24.92 -18.28 13.34
C THR A 22 25.66 -17.73 12.12
N VAL A 23 26.80 -17.06 12.33
CA VAL A 23 27.66 -16.58 11.24
C VAL A 23 28.29 -17.75 10.49
N VAL A 24 28.73 -18.79 11.21
CA VAL A 24 29.25 -20.04 10.60
C VAL A 24 28.17 -20.75 9.79
N ALA A 25 26.96 -20.86 10.33
CA ALA A 25 25.83 -21.48 9.63
C ALA A 25 25.40 -20.70 8.37
N ASN A 26 25.66 -19.39 8.33
CA ASN A 26 25.43 -18.52 7.18
C ASN A 26 26.68 -18.36 6.29
N ASP A 27 27.58 -19.34 6.28
CA ASP A 27 28.79 -19.40 5.45
C ASP A 27 29.70 -18.17 5.58
N TYR A 28 29.83 -17.65 6.81
CA TYR A 28 30.58 -16.44 7.13
C TYR A 28 30.14 -15.19 6.34
N ASN A 29 28.92 -15.18 5.82
CA ASN A 29 28.34 -14.00 5.21
C ASN A 29 28.16 -12.93 6.28
N LEU A 30 28.83 -11.78 6.15
CA LEU A 30 28.75 -10.65 7.08
C LEU A 30 27.93 -9.48 6.54
N SER A 31 27.16 -9.70 5.47
CA SER A 31 26.29 -8.66 4.92
C SER A 31 25.23 -8.27 5.94
N VAL A 32 25.10 -6.95 6.20
CA VAL A 32 24.13 -6.39 7.14
C VAL A 32 22.70 -6.82 6.80
N SER A 33 22.37 -6.93 5.51
CA SER A 33 21.06 -7.37 5.02
C SER A 33 20.72 -8.82 5.37
N SER A 34 21.71 -9.63 5.73
CA SER A 34 21.50 -11.03 6.14
C SER A 34 21.09 -11.15 7.60
N TYR A 35 21.20 -10.08 8.40
CA TYR A 35 20.95 -10.12 9.84
C TYR A 35 20.00 -9.03 10.33
N VAL A 36 19.89 -7.92 9.58
CA VAL A 36 19.04 -6.78 9.93
C VAL A 36 17.93 -6.67 8.91
N GLU A 37 16.68 -6.81 9.36
CA GLU A 37 15.51 -6.58 8.52
C GLU A 37 15.41 -5.10 8.14
N ALA A 38 15.30 -4.81 6.85
CA ALA A 38 15.09 -3.45 6.39
C ALA A 38 13.74 -2.92 6.92
N LYS A 39 13.72 -1.65 7.32
CA LYS A 39 12.48 -0.97 7.69
C LYS A 39 11.55 -0.94 6.48
N ASP A 40 10.30 -1.38 6.65
CA ASP A 40 9.28 -1.16 5.64
C ASP A 40 8.96 0.34 5.58
N THR A 41 9.29 0.98 4.46
CA THR A 41 9.05 2.41 4.22
C THR A 41 7.85 2.66 3.32
N ARG A 42 7.04 1.63 3.04
CA ARG A 42 5.83 1.80 2.23
C ARG A 42 4.82 2.66 2.98
N GLU A 43 4.16 3.53 2.24
CA GLU A 43 3.05 4.33 2.78
C GLU A 43 1.89 3.40 3.15
N ILE A 44 1.35 3.59 4.35
CA ILE A 44 0.14 2.90 4.78
C ILE A 44 -1.03 3.60 4.09
N ILE A 45 -1.55 2.99 3.04
CA ILE A 45 -2.76 3.45 2.35
C ILE A 45 -3.96 2.94 3.14
N ASP A 46 -4.88 3.85 3.52
CA ASP A 46 -6.16 3.45 4.08
C ASP A 46 -7.06 2.89 2.96
N ILE A 47 -7.10 1.56 2.87
CA ILE A 47 -7.90 0.83 1.90
C ILE A 47 -9.41 1.04 2.15
N ALA A 48 -9.83 1.31 3.39
CA ALA A 48 -11.24 1.56 3.70
C ALA A 48 -11.67 2.92 3.18
N GLU A 49 -10.86 3.96 3.39
CA GLU A 49 -11.09 5.31 2.83
C GLU A 49 -11.11 5.26 1.30
N LEU A 50 -10.11 4.63 0.68
CA LEU A 50 -10.03 4.48 -0.77
C LEU A 50 -11.28 3.81 -1.36
N ASN A 51 -11.77 2.74 -0.72
CA ASN A 51 -12.98 2.06 -1.16
C ASN A 51 -14.25 2.91 -0.96
N ALA A 52 -14.30 3.75 0.08
CA ALA A 52 -15.41 4.67 0.30
C ALA A 52 -15.46 5.76 -0.79
N GLU A 53 -14.32 6.31 -1.17
CA GLU A 53 -14.20 7.26 -2.28
C GLU A 53 -14.58 6.63 -3.62
N LEU A 54 -14.12 5.41 -3.88
CA LEU A 54 -14.48 4.65 -5.08
C LEU A 54 -15.99 4.43 -5.15
N LYS A 55 -16.61 3.98 -4.06
CA LYS A 55 -18.07 3.76 -4.01
C LYS A 55 -18.85 5.05 -4.26
N THR A 56 -18.38 6.17 -3.68
CA THR A 56 -18.99 7.48 -3.88
C THR A 56 -18.90 7.91 -5.35
N THR A 57 -17.74 7.70 -5.97
CA THR A 57 -17.50 8.04 -7.38
C THR A 57 -18.36 7.19 -8.32
N VAL A 58 -18.45 5.88 -8.08
CA VAL A 58 -19.32 4.98 -8.84
C VAL A 58 -20.79 5.39 -8.72
N SER A 59 -21.26 5.72 -7.50
CA SER A 59 -22.64 6.19 -7.30
C SER A 59 -22.95 7.47 -8.08
N LYS A 60 -21.99 8.40 -8.20
CA LYS A 60 -22.16 9.61 -9.01
C LYS A 60 -22.23 9.28 -10.50
N ILE A 61 -21.39 8.36 -10.98
CA ILE A 61 -21.40 7.89 -12.37
C ILE A 61 -22.73 7.23 -12.70
N ASP A 62 -23.26 6.38 -11.81
CA ASP A 62 -24.54 5.71 -12.00
C ASP A 62 -25.70 6.70 -12.09
N GLN A 63 -25.69 7.75 -11.26
CA GLN A 63 -26.68 8.82 -11.34
C GLN A 63 -26.60 9.55 -12.68
N LEU A 64 -25.41 9.98 -13.08
CA LEU A 64 -25.20 10.67 -14.35
C LEU A 64 -25.63 9.81 -15.55
N ARG A 65 -25.39 8.49 -15.51
CA ARG A 65 -25.87 7.58 -16.55
C ARG A 65 -27.39 7.52 -16.62
N LYS A 66 -28.07 7.43 -15.48
CA LYS A 66 -29.55 7.46 -15.43
C LYS A 66 -30.11 8.77 -15.97
N ASP A 67 -29.47 9.88 -15.65
CA ASP A 67 -29.89 11.20 -16.14
C ASP A 67 -29.73 11.28 -17.67
N ILE A 68 -28.63 10.73 -18.22
CA ILE A 68 -28.43 10.60 -19.68
C ILE A 68 -29.50 9.70 -20.29
N ASP A 69 -29.75 8.52 -19.72
CA ASP A 69 -30.75 7.57 -20.23
C ASP A 69 -32.15 8.21 -20.26
N ALA A 70 -32.49 9.03 -19.26
CA ALA A 70 -33.74 9.78 -19.21
C ALA A 70 -33.84 10.82 -20.34
N ILE A 71 -32.76 11.57 -20.60
CA ILE A 71 -32.71 12.56 -21.69
C ILE A 71 -32.82 11.86 -23.05
N VAL A 72 -32.12 10.73 -23.24
CA VAL A 72 -32.19 9.94 -24.48
C VAL A 72 -33.62 9.43 -24.71
N ALA A 73 -34.27 8.89 -23.67
CA ALA A 73 -35.64 8.41 -23.79
C ALA A 73 -36.64 9.54 -24.13
N GLU A 74 -36.44 10.75 -23.60
CA GLU A 74 -37.25 11.93 -23.93
C GLU A 74 -37.09 12.34 -25.40
N ILE A 75 -35.85 12.33 -25.92
CA ILE A 75 -35.55 12.68 -27.31
C ILE A 75 -36.13 11.61 -28.26
N GLU A 76 -35.89 10.33 -28.00
CA GLU A 76 -36.42 9.23 -28.82
C GLU A 76 -37.95 9.20 -28.81
N GLY A 77 -38.59 9.48 -27.67
CA GLY A 77 -40.05 9.58 -27.57
C GLY A 77 -40.63 10.77 -28.34
N SER A 78 -39.87 11.86 -28.49
CA SER A 78 -40.27 13.07 -29.19
C SER A 78 -40.17 12.93 -30.72
N GLU A 79 -39.20 12.17 -31.24
CA GLU A 79 -39.06 11.92 -32.68
C GLU A 79 -40.14 10.97 -33.23
N VAL A 80 -40.70 10.07 -32.41
CA VAL A 80 -41.72 9.09 -32.84
C VAL A 80 -43.12 9.72 -32.99
N GLN A 81 -43.34 10.93 -32.46
CA GLN A 81 -44.61 11.64 -32.53
C GLN A 81 -44.65 12.77 -33.58
N ALA A 82 -43.55 12.99 -34.34
CA ALA A 82 -43.43 14.03 -35.37
C ALA A 82 -43.67 13.51 -36.79
#